data_AF-A0A6N2L569-F1
#
_entry.id   AF-A0A6N2L569-F1
#
_cell.length_a   1.000
_cell.length_b   1.000
_cell.length_c   1.000
_cell.angle_alpha   90.00
_cell.angle_beta   90.00
_cell.angle_gamma   90.00
#
_symmetry.space_group_name_H-M   'P 1'
#
loop_
_entity.id
_entity.type
_entity.pdbx_description
1 polymer ?
#
loop_
_entity_poly.entity_id
_entity_poly.type
_entity_poly.pdbx_seq_one_letter_code
_entity_poly.pdbx_strand_id
1 'polypeptide(L)'
;MIRMWAKDQLDEEFSVWKKSTSFLYDFVIAHPLEWPSLTVHWVPLATPLPHSTDPSSFSIHKLVLGTHTSDDFPHYLLIADAVLPTSVAEAKIDIGGSSANSVIPKVEITQKIRVDGEVNKARSMPQNPAIAVAKTSGCDDRR
;
A
#
# COMPACT_ATOMS: atom_id res chain seq x y z
N MET A 1 18.66 -23.06 -3.91
CA MET A 1 17.68 -23.67 -4.83
C MET A 1 16.30 -23.12 -4.44
N ILE A 2 15.81 -22.09 -5.15
CA ILE A 2 14.46 -21.57 -4.94
C ILE A 2 13.52 -22.52 -5.67
N ARG A 3 12.65 -23.24 -4.95
CA ARG A 3 11.60 -24.04 -5.60
C ARG A 3 10.68 -23.07 -6.31
N MET A 4 10.70 -23.08 -7.64
CA MET A 4 9.67 -22.44 -8.43
C MET A 4 8.43 -23.33 -8.39
N TRP A 5 7.37 -22.81 -7.80
CA TRP A 5 6.08 -23.48 -7.75
C TRP A 5 5.44 -23.44 -9.15
N ALA A 6 4.73 -24.50 -9.53
CA ALA A 6 3.89 -24.45 -10.72
C ALA A 6 2.77 -23.42 -10.49
N LYS A 7 2.44 -22.63 -11.52
CA LYS A 7 1.41 -21.58 -11.42
C LYS A 7 0.08 -22.09 -10.86
N ASP A 8 -0.34 -23.28 -11.30
CA ASP A 8 -1.61 -23.88 -10.88
C ASP A 8 -1.62 -24.20 -9.38
N GLN A 9 -0.49 -24.64 -8.83
CA GLN A 9 -0.34 -24.92 -7.41
C GLN A 9 -0.42 -23.64 -6.57
N LEU A 10 0.19 -22.54 -7.05
CA LEU A 10 0.12 -21.24 -6.39
C LEU A 10 -1.32 -20.68 -6.39
N ASP A 11 -2.03 -20.81 -7.51
CA ASP A 11 -3.39 -20.33 -7.65
C ASP A 11 -4.38 -21.12 -6.75
N GLU A 12 -4.17 -22.42 -6.59
CA GLU A 12 -4.90 -23.27 -5.65
C GLU A 12 -4.66 -22.85 -4.20
N GLU A 13 -3.41 -22.74 -3.77
CA GLU A 13 -3.06 -22.33 -2.40
C GLU A 13 -3.54 -20.93 -2.08
N PHE A 14 -3.42 -19.98 -3.02
CA PHE A 14 -3.96 -18.63 -2.84
C PHE A 14 -5.48 -18.65 -2.69
N SER A 15 -6.18 -19.53 -3.40
CA SER A 15 -7.63 -19.69 -3.29
C SER A 15 -8.04 -20.29 -1.95
N VAL A 16 -7.28 -21.24 -1.41
CA VAL A 16 -7.48 -21.77 -0.05
C VAL A 16 -7.23 -20.67 0.98
N TRP A 17 -6.10 -19.96 0.88
CA TRP A 17 -5.78 -18.85 1.78
C TRP A 17 -6.89 -17.79 1.81
N LYS A 18 -7.40 -17.37 0.64
CA LYS A 18 -8.52 -16.42 0.53
C LYS A 18 -9.79 -16.89 1.25
N LYS A 19 -10.10 -18.18 1.25
CA LYS A 19 -11.26 -18.73 1.97
C LYS A 19 -11.03 -18.73 3.49
N SER A 20 -9.77 -18.79 3.92
CA SER A 20 -9.39 -18.80 5.33
C SER A 20 -9.16 -17.42 5.92
N THR A 21 -9.07 -16.35 5.12
CA THR A 21 -8.69 -15.00 5.61
C THR A 21 -9.61 -14.49 6.72
N SER A 22 -10.92 -14.76 6.65
CA SER A 22 -11.89 -14.35 7.68
C SER A 22 -11.66 -15.00 9.05
N PHE A 23 -10.91 -16.11 9.10
CA PHE A 23 -10.53 -16.79 10.34
C PHE A 23 -9.11 -16.41 10.80
N LEU A 24 -8.25 -15.99 9.87
CA LEU A 24 -6.83 -15.77 10.12
C LEU A 24 -6.50 -14.31 10.44
N TYR A 25 -7.25 -13.37 9.86
CA TYR A 25 -6.98 -11.94 9.97
C TYR A 25 -8.27 -11.23 10.34
N ASP A 26 -8.16 -10.26 11.23
CA ASP A 26 -9.29 -9.39 11.51
C ASP A 26 -9.56 -8.42 10.34
N PHE A 27 -8.54 -8.12 9.53
CA PHE A 27 -8.62 -7.17 8.44
C PHE A 27 -7.55 -7.40 7.37
N VAL A 28 -7.93 -7.33 6.09
CA VAL A 28 -7.03 -7.44 4.94
C VAL A 28 -7.46 -6.48 3.83
N ILE A 29 -6.53 -5.68 3.30
CA ILE A 29 -6.71 -4.93 2.06
C ILE A 29 -5.78 -5.51 1.00
N ALA A 30 -6.33 -5.75 -0.19
CA ALA A 30 -5.55 -6.03 -1.38
C ALA A 30 -5.74 -4.88 -2.38
N HIS A 31 -4.64 -4.23 -2.77
CA HIS A 31 -4.64 -3.16 -3.77
C HIS A 31 -3.59 -3.44 -4.84
N PRO A 32 -3.98 -3.70 -6.10
CA PRO A 32 -3.03 -3.88 -7.19
C PRO A 32 -2.43 -2.53 -7.59
N LEU A 33 -1.11 -2.43 -7.58
CA LEU A 33 -0.39 -1.29 -8.14
C LEU A 33 -0.20 -1.47 -9.64
N GLU A 34 -0.18 -0.36 -10.37
CA GLU A 34 0.11 -0.34 -11.81
C GLU A 34 1.52 -0.88 -12.11
N TRP A 35 2.49 -0.47 -11.29
CA TRP A 35 3.87 -0.92 -11.34
C TRP A 35 4.29 -1.49 -9.98
N PRO A 36 5.14 -2.53 -9.94
CA PRO A 36 5.64 -3.06 -8.69
C PRO A 36 6.41 -1.99 -7.91
N SER A 37 6.36 -2.09 -6.58
CA SER A 37 7.13 -1.24 -5.68
C SER A 37 8.18 -2.05 -4.97
N LEU A 38 9.44 -1.63 -5.02
CA LEU A 38 10.52 -2.21 -4.21
C LEU A 38 10.55 -1.68 -2.77
N THR A 39 9.71 -0.70 -2.44
CA THR A 39 9.67 -0.09 -1.11
C THR A 39 8.24 0.05 -0.60
N VAL A 40 8.06 -0.16 0.70
CA VAL A 40 6.85 0.23 1.41
C VAL A 40 7.28 0.81 2.75
N HIS A 41 6.71 1.95 3.12
CA HIS A 41 7.02 2.60 4.38
C HIS A 41 5.80 3.38 4.88
N TRP A 42 5.34 3.08 6.09
CA TRP A 42 4.38 3.90 6.80
C TRP A 42 5.02 5.25 7.15
N VAL A 43 4.37 6.34 6.78
CA VAL A 43 4.76 7.68 7.19
C VAL A 43 4.45 7.82 8.68
N PRO A 44 5.43 8.15 9.54
CA PRO A 44 5.24 8.22 10.99
C PRO A 44 4.53 9.52 11.38
N LEU A 45 3.24 9.60 11.08
CA LEU A 45 2.39 10.70 11.55
C LEU A 45 2.14 10.54 13.06
N ALA A 46 2.21 11.64 13.82
CA ALA A 46 1.99 11.63 15.27
C ALA A 46 0.59 11.12 15.64
N THR A 47 -0.40 11.42 14.80
CA THR A 47 -1.75 10.86 14.84
C THR A 47 -2.21 10.55 13.43
N PRO A 48 -2.94 9.44 13.20
CA PRO A 48 -3.62 9.19 11.93
C PRO A 48 -4.56 10.34 11.56
N LEU A 49 -4.75 10.58 10.26
CA LEU A 49 -5.65 11.63 9.80
C LEU A 49 -7.11 11.13 9.90
N PRO A 50 -8.07 11.96 10.31
CA PRO A 50 -9.47 11.55 10.37
C PRO A 50 -10.03 11.32 8.95
N HIS A 51 -10.86 10.30 8.77
CA HIS A 51 -11.60 10.11 7.53
C HIS A 51 -12.70 11.19 7.38
N SER A 52 -12.92 11.70 6.17
CA SER A 52 -13.81 12.85 5.93
C SER A 52 -15.28 12.57 6.22
N THR A 53 -15.75 11.36 5.91
CA THR A 53 -17.17 10.98 6.04
C THR A 53 -17.48 10.26 7.36
N ASP A 54 -16.48 9.61 7.95
CA ASP A 54 -16.66 8.82 9.18
C ASP A 54 -15.35 8.81 10.00
N PRO A 55 -15.07 9.91 10.71
CA PRO A 55 -13.83 10.08 11.46
C PRO A 55 -13.77 9.22 12.74
N SER A 56 -14.90 8.70 13.21
CA SER A 56 -14.97 7.81 14.38
C SER A 56 -14.52 6.39 14.05
N SER A 57 -14.99 5.85 12.92
CA SER A 57 -14.77 4.45 12.59
C SER A 57 -13.55 4.25 11.70
N PHE A 58 -13.08 5.28 10.98
CA PHE A 58 -11.95 5.18 10.06
C PHE A 58 -10.90 6.26 10.26
N SER A 59 -9.66 5.87 10.03
CA SER A 59 -8.50 6.73 10.01
C SER A 59 -7.67 6.51 8.75
N ILE A 60 -7.01 7.58 8.32
CA ILE A 60 -6.17 7.61 7.12
C ILE A 60 -4.72 7.58 7.56
N HIS A 61 -4.01 6.55 7.11
CA HIS A 61 -2.58 6.39 7.28
C HIS A 61 -1.87 6.61 5.94
N LYS A 62 -0.70 7.23 5.95
CA LYS A 62 0.07 7.48 4.72
C LYS A 62 1.16 6.44 4.52
N LEU A 63 1.30 6.00 3.27
CA LEU A 63 2.32 5.08 2.81
C LEU A 63 3.20 5.77 1.76
N VAL A 64 4.50 5.51 1.83
CA VAL A 64 5.46 5.83 0.77
C VAL A 64 5.75 4.54 -0.01
N LEU A 65 5.49 4.59 -1.31
CA LEU A 65 5.76 3.53 -2.27
C LEU A 65 6.65 4.09 -3.40
N GLY A 66 7.23 3.21 -4.20
CA GLY A 66 7.98 3.56 -5.40
C GLY A 66 7.43 2.83 -6.61
N THR A 67 7.94 3.17 -7.79
CA THR A 67 7.65 2.43 -9.01
C THR A 67 8.93 1.82 -9.59
N HIS A 68 8.88 0.54 -9.91
CA HIS A 68 9.83 -0.15 -10.77
C HIS A 68 9.19 -0.32 -12.15
N THR A 69 9.52 0.59 -13.05
CA THR A 69 9.02 0.65 -14.43
C THR A 69 10.12 0.19 -15.40
N SER A 70 9.74 -0.10 -16.64
CA SER A 70 10.69 -0.27 -17.74
C SER A 70 11.29 1.08 -18.17
N ASP A 71 12.42 1.08 -18.87
CA ASP A 71 13.18 2.28 -19.28
C ASP A 71 12.36 3.32 -20.08
N ASP A 72 11.29 2.88 -20.75
CA ASP A 72 10.40 3.77 -21.53
C ASP A 72 9.38 4.54 -20.69
N PHE A 73 9.27 4.23 -19.40
CA PHE A 73 8.30 4.84 -18.50
C PHE A 73 9.00 5.59 -17.35
N PRO A 74 8.52 6.79 -17.00
CA PRO A 74 9.11 7.55 -15.90
C PRO A 74 8.84 6.87 -14.55
N HIS A 75 9.84 6.96 -13.66
CA HIS A 75 9.72 6.50 -12.29
C HIS A 75 9.12 7.57 -11.38
N TYR A 76 8.37 7.11 -10.38
CA TYR A 76 7.70 7.94 -9.40
C TYR A 76 7.94 7.42 -7.98
N LEU A 77 8.08 8.37 -7.06
CA LEU A 77 7.78 8.18 -5.65
C LEU A 77 6.28 8.44 -5.46
N LEU A 78 5.58 7.49 -4.83
CA LEU A 78 4.15 7.55 -4.63
C LEU A 78 3.84 7.76 -3.15
N ILE A 79 2.89 8.64 -2.86
CA ILE A 79 2.25 8.73 -1.56
C ILE A 79 0.85 8.14 -1.71
N ALA A 80 0.52 7.19 -0.84
CA ALA A 80 -0.78 6.56 -0.80
C ALA A 80 -1.46 6.77 0.54
N ASP A 81 -2.77 6.95 0.51
CA ASP A 81 -3.62 7.05 1.68
C ASP A 81 -4.30 5.68 1.86
N ALA A 82 -4.06 5.05 3.00
CA ALA A 82 -4.67 3.81 3.43
C ALA A 82 -5.76 4.12 4.46
N VAL A 83 -7.02 3.88 4.07
CA VAL A 83 -8.17 4.01 4.96
C VAL A 83 -8.28 2.73 5.78
N LEU A 84 -8.03 2.84 7.09
CA LEU A 84 -8.05 1.73 8.03
C LEU A 84 -9.16 1.92 9.06
N PRO A 85 -9.85 0.85 9.49
CA PRO A 85 -10.76 0.91 10.63
C PRO A 85 -10.00 1.29 11.91
N THR A 86 -10.55 2.23 12.69
CA THR A 86 -9.97 2.67 13.98
C THR A 86 -10.18 1.61 15.07
N SER A 87 -11.26 0.85 15.00
CA SER A 87 -11.54 -0.30 15.85
C SER A 87 -11.72 -1.57 15.01
N VAL A 88 -10.99 -2.62 15.37
CA VAL A 88 -11.05 -3.93 14.72
C VAL A 88 -12.43 -4.59 14.87
N ALA A 89 -13.18 -4.24 15.93
CA ALA A 89 -14.55 -4.73 16.13
C ALA A 89 -15.56 -4.15 15.13
N GLU A 90 -15.28 -2.96 14.59
CA GLU A 90 -16.11 -2.26 13.58
C GLU A 90 -15.74 -2.70 12.15
N ALA A 91 -14.59 -3.37 11.98
CA ALA A 91 -14.11 -3.91 10.71
C ALA A 91 -14.85 -5.19 10.25
N LYS A 92 -15.79 -5.71 11.06
CA LYS A 92 -16.77 -6.73 10.63
C LYS A 92 -17.75 -6.11 9.63
N ILE A 93 -17.21 -5.74 8.48
CA ILE A 93 -17.97 -5.43 7.28
C ILE A 93 -18.57 -6.76 6.86
N ASP A 94 -19.82 -6.99 7.25
CA ASP A 94 -20.59 -8.15 6.84
C ASP A 94 -20.53 -8.26 5.33
N ILE A 95 -19.98 -9.38 4.84
CA ILE A 95 -19.89 -9.75 3.42
C ILE A 95 -21.30 -9.83 2.75
N GLY A 96 -22.39 -9.54 3.48
CA GLY A 96 -23.76 -9.49 2.98
C GLY A 96 -24.63 -8.30 3.44
N GLY A 97 -24.07 -7.25 4.05
CA GLY A 97 -24.84 -6.14 4.63
C GLY A 97 -24.62 -4.80 3.93
N SER A 98 -25.24 -4.59 2.78
CA SER A 98 -25.15 -3.32 2.04
C SER A 98 -25.96 -2.22 2.73
N SER A 99 -25.33 -1.43 3.60
CA SER A 99 -25.82 -0.09 3.92
C SER A 99 -25.21 0.88 2.91
N ALA A 100 -26.06 1.68 2.27
CA ALA A 100 -25.71 2.54 1.13
C ALA A 100 -24.63 3.61 1.40
N ASN A 101 -24.13 3.72 2.65
CA ASN A 101 -23.13 4.70 3.08
C ASN A 101 -21.90 4.07 3.78
N SER A 102 -21.68 2.76 3.67
CA SER A 102 -20.53 2.11 4.32
C SER A 102 -19.22 2.49 3.62
N VAL A 103 -18.29 3.12 4.34
CA VAL A 103 -16.95 3.42 3.85
C VAL A 103 -16.21 2.10 3.65
N ILE A 104 -15.80 1.81 2.42
CA ILE A 104 -15.01 0.62 2.10
C ILE A 104 -13.53 0.96 2.32
N PRO A 105 -12.82 0.25 3.22
CA PRO A 105 -11.39 0.40 3.40
C PRO A 105 -10.64 0.17 2.09
N LYS A 106 -9.74 1.10 1.76
CA LYS A 106 -9.01 1.09 0.50
C LYS A 106 -7.66 1.78 0.65
N VAL A 107 -6.77 1.47 -0.28
CA VAL A 107 -5.52 2.20 -0.49
C VAL A 107 -5.65 2.98 -1.80
N GLU A 108 -5.33 4.27 -1.76
CA GLU A 108 -5.40 5.15 -2.94
C GLU A 108 -4.13 5.99 -3.08
N ILE A 109 -3.60 6.10 -4.30
CA ILE A 109 -2.45 6.96 -4.57
C ILE A 109 -2.92 8.43 -4.61
N THR A 110 -2.46 9.24 -3.66
CA THR A 110 -2.84 10.65 -3.53
C THR A 110 -1.80 11.59 -4.13
N GLN A 111 -0.53 11.17 -4.21
CA GLN A 111 0.53 11.97 -4.80
C GLN A 111 1.49 11.12 -5.61
N LYS A 112 1.95 11.67 -6.75
CA LYS A 112 3.01 11.10 -7.58
C LYS A 112 4.10 12.16 -7.77
N ILE A 113 5.32 11.84 -7.39
CA ILE A 113 6.47 12.73 -7.48
C ILE A 113 7.48 12.06 -8.42
N ARG A 114 7.83 12.73 -9.51
CA ARG A 114 8.78 12.19 -10.48
C ARG A 114 10.17 12.06 -9.84
N VAL A 115 10.85 10.95 -10.10
CA VAL A 115 12.23 10.72 -9.67
C VAL A 115 13.09 10.22 -10.82
N ASP A 116 14.39 10.47 -10.74
CA ASP A 116 15.37 10.00 -11.71
C ASP A 116 15.84 8.60 -11.32
N GLY A 117 15.44 7.61 -12.13
CA GLY A 117 15.73 6.21 -11.92
C GLY A 117 14.79 5.51 -10.95
N GLU A 118 14.99 4.20 -10.83
CA GLU A 118 14.13 3.34 -10.04
C GLU A 118 14.28 3.56 -8.54
N VAL A 119 13.16 3.64 -7.82
CA VAL A 119 13.12 3.76 -6.37
C VAL A 119 13.34 2.40 -5.70
N ASN A 120 14.58 2.12 -5.30
CA ASN A 120 14.94 0.89 -4.58
C ASN A 120 14.52 0.92 -3.11
N LYS A 121 14.51 2.11 -2.50
CA LYS A 121 14.16 2.32 -1.10
C LYS A 121 13.73 3.75 -0.87
N ALA A 122 12.64 3.97 -0.14
CA ALA A 122 12.22 5.30 0.30
C ALA A 122 11.87 5.29 1.79
N ARG A 123 12.30 6.32 2.52
CA ARG A 123 12.04 6.48 3.96
C ARG A 123 11.68 7.92 4.28
N SER A 124 10.70 8.09 5.16
CA SER A 124 10.32 9.39 5.69
C SER A 124 11.16 9.72 6.93
N MET A 125 11.46 11.00 7.11
CA MET A 125 12.16 11.47 8.31
C MET A 125 11.22 11.39 9.52
N PRO A 126 11.62 10.75 10.64
CA PRO A 126 10.77 10.64 11.82
C PRO A 126 10.43 11.99 12.48
N GLN A 127 11.38 12.94 12.51
CA GLN A 127 11.20 14.26 13.12
C GLN A 127 10.35 15.20 12.27
N ASN A 128 10.37 15.01 10.94
CA ASN A 128 9.59 15.79 10.00
C ASN A 128 9.08 14.88 8.86
N PRO A 129 7.90 14.26 9.03
CA PRO A 129 7.36 13.31 8.06
C PRO A 129 7.07 13.89 6.67
N ALA A 130 7.08 15.23 6.52
CA ALA A 130 6.97 15.91 5.22
C ALA A 130 8.23 15.71 4.35
N ILE A 131 9.35 15.30 4.94
CA ILE A 131 10.60 15.03 4.22
C ILE A 131 10.73 13.52 4.02
N ALA A 132 10.91 13.12 2.77
CA ALA A 132 11.24 11.75 2.41
C ALA A 132 12.52 11.70 1.56
N VAL A 133 13.30 10.64 1.75
CA VAL A 133 14.51 10.36 0.97
C VAL A 133 14.31 9.05 0.23
N ALA A 134 14.66 9.06 -1.06
CA ALA A 134 14.65 7.88 -1.91
C ALA A 134 16.07 7.56 -2.40
N LYS A 135 16.46 6.29 -2.31
CA LYS A 135 17.62 5.76 -3.02
C LYS A 135 17.17 5.37 -4.41
N THR A 136 17.65 6.07 -5.42
CA THR A 136 17.41 5.73 -6.82
C THR A 136 18.64 5.10 -7.45
N SER A 137 18.42 4.18 -8.39
CA SER A 137 19.44 3.76 -9.35
C SER A 137 19.29 4.66 -10.58
N GLY A 138 19.96 5.81 -10.54
CA GLY A 138 20.03 6.68 -11.71
C GLY A 138 20.77 5.98 -12.85
N CYS A 139 20.33 6.22 -14.09
CA CYS A 139 21.14 5.97 -15.26
C CYS A 139 22.27 7.01 -15.31
N ASP A 140 23.34 6.81 -14.53
CA ASP A 140 24.65 7.40 -14.82
C ASP A 140 25.76 6.70 -14.02
N ASP A 141 26.25 5.58 -14.60
CA ASP A 141 27.59 5.02 -14.34
C ASP A 141 28.37 4.98 -15.67
N ARG A 142 28.10 5.96 -16.56
CA ARG A 142 28.80 6.12 -17.84
C ARG A 142 29.41 7.53 -17.97
N ARG A 143 30.41 7.85 -17.14
CA ARG A 143 31.48 8.79 -17.51
C ARG A 143 32.81 8.41 -16.89
#